data_AF-A0A161K7E1-F1
#
_entry.id   AF-A0A161K7E1-F1
#
_cell.length_a   1.000
_cell.length_b   1.000
_cell.length_c   1.000
_cell.angle_alpha   90.00
_cell.angle_beta   90.00
_cell.angle_gamma   90.00
#
_symmetry.space_group_name_H-M   'P 1'
#
loop_
_entity.id
_entity.type
_entity.pdbx_description
1 polymer ?
#
loop_
_entity_poly.entity_id
_entity_poly.type
_entity_poly.pdbx_seq_one_letter_code
_entity_poly.pdbx_strand_id
1 'polypeptide(L)'
;MDTVRQDLRLRTADHHARVDELISRHDLTRPEGLAAFLAINHLAYTTVERHLRPHGGFTLPHLSLEEIEADLASLGAGIPTWQAEPSMEAAHPVGIIYVIAGSRLGGTVLHKRWQQADDSNVRLAGRFLSRMTDRSCWTDFLVQVSNAQISQSEFIDIVESAKGCFSIFEAACQDVTRKFAYDPPQPRN
;
A
#
# COMPACT_ATOMS: atom_id res chain seq x y z
N MET A 1 -20.19 -18.87 3.80
CA MET A 1 -19.46 -18.12 2.75
C MET A 1 -19.48 -16.67 3.18
N ASP A 2 -18.32 -16.05 3.41
CA ASP A 2 -18.25 -14.66 3.91
C ASP A 2 -18.67 -13.66 2.83
N THR A 3 -19.93 -13.26 2.87
CA THR A 3 -20.51 -12.25 1.98
C THR A 3 -19.81 -10.90 2.11
N VAL A 4 -19.46 -10.49 3.33
CA VAL A 4 -18.78 -9.20 3.60
C VAL A 4 -17.47 -9.06 2.81
N ARG A 5 -16.62 -10.09 2.81
CA ARG A 5 -15.35 -10.07 2.06
C ARG A 5 -15.57 -10.07 0.56
N GLN A 6 -16.55 -10.84 0.07
CA GLN A 6 -16.89 -10.88 -1.35
C GLN A 6 -17.43 -9.53 -1.83
N ASP A 7 -18.31 -8.91 -1.04
CA ASP A 7 -18.91 -7.61 -1.34
C ASP A 7 -17.88 -6.48 -1.27
N LEU A 8 -16.96 -6.50 -0.30
CA LEU A 8 -15.82 -5.57 -0.26
C LEU A 8 -15.01 -5.66 -1.54
N ARG A 9 -14.57 -6.88 -1.91
CA ARG A 9 -13.80 -7.10 -3.14
C ARG A 9 -14.54 -6.61 -4.38
N LEU A 10 -15.85 -6.88 -4.49
CA LEU A 10 -16.65 -6.45 -5.63
C LEU A 10 -16.74 -4.91 -5.68
N ARG A 11 -17.08 -4.26 -4.56
CA ARG A 11 -17.30 -2.81 -4.50
C ARG A 11 -16.01 -1.98 -4.58
N THR A 12 -14.84 -2.59 -4.35
CA THR A 12 -13.53 -1.92 -4.47
C THR A 12 -12.71 -2.39 -5.68
N ALA A 13 -13.26 -3.26 -6.54
CA ALA A 13 -12.52 -3.87 -7.65
C ALA A 13 -11.88 -2.83 -8.58
N ASP A 14 -12.64 -1.82 -9.01
CA ASP A 14 -12.14 -0.77 -9.92
C ASP A 14 -11.06 0.09 -9.29
N HIS A 15 -11.15 0.35 -7.97
CA HIS A 15 -10.14 1.14 -7.24
C HIS A 15 -8.84 0.34 -7.10
N HIS A 16 -8.95 -0.94 -6.78
CA HIS A 16 -7.80 -1.85 -6.77
C HIS A 16 -7.13 -1.92 -8.15
N ALA A 17 -7.92 -2.11 -9.22
CA ALA A 17 -7.40 -2.21 -10.59
C ALA A 17 -6.63 -0.95 -11.02
N ARG A 18 -7.14 0.24 -10.69
CA ARG A 18 -6.44 1.51 -10.97
C ARG A 18 -5.10 1.61 -10.25
N VAL A 19 -5.06 1.28 -8.96
CA VAL A 19 -3.81 1.30 -8.18
C VAL A 19 -2.81 0.27 -8.70
N ASP A 20 -3.26 -0.94 -9.04
CA ASP A 20 -2.41 -2.00 -9.61
C ASP A 20 -1.83 -1.60 -10.98
N GLU A 21 -2.63 -0.95 -11.83
CA GLU A 21 -2.17 -0.42 -13.12
C GLU A 21 -1.09 0.65 -12.93
N LEU A 22 -1.31 1.60 -12.01
CA LEU A 22 -0.35 2.68 -11.72
C LEU A 22 0.95 2.14 -11.15
N ILE A 23 0.88 1.22 -10.17
CA ILE A 23 2.06 0.59 -9.57
C ILE A 23 2.83 -0.25 -10.59
N SER A 24 2.14 -0.94 -11.49
CA SER A 24 2.77 -1.80 -12.51
C SER A 24 3.61 -1.03 -13.54
N ARG A 25 3.54 0.30 -13.58
CA ARG A 25 4.40 1.15 -14.43
C ARG A 25 5.83 1.26 -13.91
N HIS A 26 6.07 0.89 -12.65
CA HIS A 26 7.38 0.97 -12.02
C HIS A 26 8.12 -0.37 -12.11
N ASP A 27 9.31 -0.34 -12.72
CA ASP A 27 10.18 -1.51 -12.79
C ASP A 27 10.94 -1.71 -11.47
N LEU A 28 10.51 -2.69 -10.67
CA LEU A 28 11.10 -3.00 -9.37
C LEU A 28 12.53 -3.58 -9.46
N THR A 29 13.01 -3.90 -10.66
CA THR A 29 14.39 -4.36 -10.87
C THR A 29 15.38 -3.21 -11.05
N ARG A 30 14.89 -1.97 -11.15
CA ARG A 30 15.66 -0.75 -11.35
C ARG A 30 15.63 0.13 -10.09
N PRO A 31 16.72 0.83 -9.75
CA PRO A 31 16.76 1.73 -8.59
C PRO A 31 15.62 2.76 -8.59
N GLU A 32 15.33 3.35 -9.75
CA GLU A 32 14.31 4.40 -9.88
C GLU A 32 12.89 3.85 -9.69
N GLY A 33 12.61 2.69 -10.29
CA GLY A 33 11.29 2.06 -10.18
C GLY A 33 11.04 1.52 -8.77
N LEU A 34 12.05 0.94 -8.12
CA LEU A 34 11.94 0.52 -6.72
C LEU A 34 11.78 1.73 -5.78
N ALA A 35 12.56 2.80 -5.96
CA ALA A 35 12.43 4.01 -5.16
C ALA A 35 11.05 4.65 -5.31
N ALA A 36 10.49 4.69 -6.53
CA ALA A 36 9.14 5.17 -6.77
C ALA A 36 8.08 4.32 -6.05
N PHE A 37 8.19 2.99 -6.15
CA PHE A 37 7.29 2.07 -5.46
C PHE A 37 7.34 2.25 -3.93
N LEU A 38 8.55 2.36 -3.36
CA LEU A 38 8.75 2.63 -1.94
C LEU A 38 8.16 3.98 -1.53
N ALA A 39 8.36 5.01 -2.34
CA ALA A 39 7.85 6.35 -2.06
C ALA A 39 6.32 6.41 -2.05
N ILE A 40 5.66 5.72 -2.99
CA ILE A 40 4.20 5.60 -3.04
C ILE A 40 3.67 4.97 -1.76
N ASN A 41 4.28 3.85 -1.32
CA ASN A 41 3.86 3.16 -0.10
C ASN A 41 4.11 4.02 1.14
N HIS A 42 5.24 4.74 1.21
CA HIS A 42 5.53 5.65 2.31
C HIS A 42 4.48 6.75 2.44
N LEU A 43 4.19 7.47 1.35
CA LEU A 43 3.18 8.54 1.34
C LEU A 43 1.79 8.01 1.72
N ALA A 44 1.40 6.86 1.18
CA ALA A 44 0.11 6.27 1.52
C ALA A 44 0.05 5.82 2.99
N TYR A 45 1.07 5.13 3.49
CA TYR A 45 1.11 4.64 4.87
C TYR A 45 1.14 5.77 5.89
N THR A 46 1.93 6.82 5.67
CA THR A 46 1.96 7.99 6.57
C THR A 46 0.61 8.70 6.65
N THR A 47 -0.14 8.74 5.55
CA THR A 47 -1.51 9.28 5.55
C THR A 47 -2.45 8.36 6.32
N VAL A 48 -2.45 7.06 5.98
CA VAL A 48 -3.36 6.05 6.52
C VAL A 48 -3.15 5.81 8.02
N GLU A 49 -1.91 5.86 8.50
CA GLU A 49 -1.55 5.64 9.90
C GLU A 49 -2.35 6.55 10.85
N ARG A 50 -2.55 7.81 10.47
CA ARG A 50 -3.27 8.81 11.29
C ARG A 50 -4.75 8.48 11.48
N HIS A 51 -5.30 7.60 10.63
CA HIS A 51 -6.68 7.16 10.67
C HIS A 51 -6.83 5.73 11.17
N LEU A 52 -5.73 5.00 11.38
CA LEU A 52 -5.75 3.64 11.85
C LEU A 52 -5.94 3.61 13.38
N ARG A 53 -7.01 2.95 13.85
CA ARG A 53 -7.29 2.79 15.29
C ARG A 53 -7.95 1.45 15.57
N PRO A 54 -7.83 0.92 16.81
CA PRO A 54 -8.46 -0.34 17.19
C PRO A 54 -9.98 -0.31 16.98
N HIS A 55 -10.57 -1.42 16.54
CA HIS A 55 -12.02 -1.56 16.37
C HIS A 55 -12.44 -3.01 16.42
N GLY A 56 -13.47 -3.32 17.21
CA GLY A 56 -14.17 -4.62 17.15
C GLY A 56 -13.30 -5.86 17.24
N GLY A 57 -12.12 -5.80 17.88
CA GLY A 57 -11.17 -6.92 17.95
C GLY A 57 -10.37 -7.17 16.67
N PHE A 58 -10.44 -6.29 15.67
CA PHE A 58 -9.60 -6.38 14.49
C PHE A 58 -8.14 -6.05 14.81
N THR A 59 -7.23 -6.88 14.29
CA THR A 59 -5.78 -6.67 14.45
C THR A 59 -5.34 -5.52 13.56
N LEU A 60 -4.60 -4.57 14.12
CA LEU A 60 -4.03 -3.49 13.32
C LEU A 60 -2.88 -4.03 12.46
N PRO A 61 -2.86 -3.74 11.15
CA PRO A 61 -1.75 -4.09 10.29
C PRO A 61 -0.51 -3.30 10.72
N HIS A 62 0.64 -3.95 10.69
CA HIS A 62 1.91 -3.25 10.79
C HIS A 62 2.22 -2.54 9.47
N LEU A 63 2.37 -1.22 9.55
CA LEU A 63 2.82 -0.37 8.46
C LEU A 63 4.35 -0.32 8.52
N SER A 64 5.01 -0.98 7.57
CA SER A 64 6.47 -1.14 7.51
C SER A 64 7.20 0.12 7.06
N LEU A 65 6.93 1.26 7.70
CA LEU A 65 7.54 2.56 7.39
C LEU A 65 9.06 2.50 7.58
N GLU A 66 9.53 1.93 8.69
CA GLU A 66 10.98 1.80 8.96
C GLU A 66 11.71 0.99 7.89
N GLU A 67 11.13 -0.13 7.43
CA GLU A 67 11.72 -0.89 6.32
C GLU A 67 11.72 -0.12 5.00
N ILE A 68 10.67 0.66 4.73
CA ILE A 68 10.59 1.51 3.53
C ILE A 68 11.67 2.59 3.58
N GLU A 69 11.83 3.28 4.70
CA GLU A 69 12.84 4.32 4.91
C GLU A 69 14.27 3.77 4.77
N ALA A 70 14.54 2.60 5.36
CA ALA A 70 15.84 1.93 5.25
C ALA A 70 16.16 1.49 3.81
N ASP A 71 15.15 1.03 3.06
CA ASP A 71 15.31 0.67 1.65
C ASP A 71 15.52 1.92 0.77
N LEU A 72 14.80 3.02 1.02
CA LEU A 72 15.03 4.31 0.35
C LEU A 72 16.45 4.82 0.59
N ALA A 73 16.92 4.78 1.84
CA ALA A 73 18.29 5.15 2.18
C ALA A 73 19.34 4.27 1.47
N SER A 74 19.07 2.97 1.32
CA SER A 74 19.94 2.02 0.59
C SER A 74 20.03 2.36 -0.91
N LEU A 75 18.99 2.97 -1.48
CA LEU A 75 18.95 3.46 -2.87
C LEU A 75 19.52 4.88 -3.02
N GLY A 76 19.88 5.55 -1.92
CA GLY A 76 20.27 6.96 -1.92
C GLY A 76 19.11 7.92 -2.19
N ALA A 77 17.87 7.47 -2.01
CA ALA A 77 16.67 8.28 -2.16
C ALA A 77 16.31 8.97 -0.83
N GLY A 78 15.78 10.19 -0.92
CA GLY A 78 15.26 10.91 0.24
C GLY A 78 13.89 10.39 0.70
N ILE A 79 13.53 10.72 1.94
CA ILE A 79 12.19 10.43 2.47
C ILE A 79 11.16 11.31 1.74
N PRO A 80 10.10 10.73 1.15
CA PRO A 80 9.14 11.50 0.38
C PRO A 80 8.16 12.24 1.30
N THR A 81 7.82 13.46 0.91
CA THR A 81 6.78 14.27 1.53
C THR A 81 5.71 14.64 0.50
N TRP A 82 4.46 14.75 0.92
CA TRP A 82 3.39 15.20 0.01
C TRP A 82 3.63 16.63 -0.47
N GLN A 83 3.39 16.90 -1.75
CA GLN A 83 3.26 18.30 -2.19
C GLN A 83 1.91 18.88 -1.77
N ALA A 84 0.85 18.08 -1.91
CA ALA A 84 -0.49 18.38 -1.43
C ALA A 84 -1.12 17.07 -0.96
N GLU A 85 -1.16 16.87 0.36
CA GLU A 85 -1.69 15.64 0.95
C GLU A 85 -3.21 15.56 0.78
N PRO A 86 -3.74 14.44 0.23
CA PRO A 86 -5.18 14.25 0.12
C PRO A 86 -5.83 14.02 1.49
N SER A 87 -7.06 14.53 1.64
CA SER A 87 -7.93 14.22 2.78
C SER A 87 -8.58 12.85 2.62
N MET A 88 -8.72 12.09 3.72
CA MET A 88 -9.56 10.89 3.78
C MET A 88 -10.83 11.18 4.58
N GLU A 89 -11.93 11.45 3.87
CA GLU A 89 -13.23 11.81 4.47
C GLU A 89 -13.89 10.64 5.21
N ALA A 90 -13.92 9.46 4.57
CA ALA A 90 -14.42 8.23 5.15
C ALA A 90 -13.24 7.38 5.64
N ALA A 91 -13.16 7.16 6.95
CA ALA A 91 -11.99 6.55 7.57
C ALA A 91 -12.32 5.36 8.46
N HIS A 92 -13.38 4.58 8.23
CA HIS A 92 -13.70 3.39 9.04
C HIS A 92 -12.51 2.38 9.12
N PRO A 93 -12.09 1.94 10.32
CA PRO A 93 -10.80 1.24 10.47
C PRO A 93 -10.77 -0.10 9.75
N VAL A 94 -11.89 -0.84 9.77
CA VAL A 94 -12.00 -2.13 9.07
C VAL A 94 -11.78 -1.99 7.56
N GLY A 95 -12.19 -0.87 6.95
CA GLY A 95 -11.98 -0.62 5.52
C GLY A 95 -10.51 -0.37 5.19
N ILE A 96 -9.81 0.35 6.06
CA ILE A 96 -8.36 0.56 5.97
C ILE A 96 -7.61 -0.76 6.15
N ILE A 97 -7.94 -1.52 7.21
CA ILE A 97 -7.32 -2.81 7.51
C ILE A 97 -7.48 -3.76 6.34
N TYR A 98 -8.68 -3.81 5.73
CA TYR A 98 -8.95 -4.61 4.54
C TYR A 98 -7.97 -4.30 3.39
N VAL A 99 -7.74 -3.02 3.07
CA VAL A 99 -6.85 -2.61 1.98
C VAL A 99 -5.40 -2.96 2.29
N ILE A 100 -4.92 -2.64 3.49
CA ILE A 100 -3.53 -2.89 3.87
C ILE A 100 -3.25 -4.38 3.98
N ALA A 101 -4.13 -5.16 4.62
CA ALA A 101 -4.00 -6.61 4.69
C ALA A 101 -4.09 -7.25 3.29
N GLY A 102 -5.00 -6.76 2.44
CA GLY A 102 -5.17 -7.21 1.06
C GLY A 102 -3.94 -6.97 0.17
N SER A 103 -3.19 -5.89 0.41
CA SER A 103 -1.96 -5.57 -0.34
C SER A 103 -0.90 -6.69 -0.25
N ARG A 104 -0.90 -7.46 0.84
CA ARG A 104 0.01 -8.60 1.06
C ARG A 104 -0.23 -9.76 0.10
N LEU A 105 -1.42 -9.84 -0.51
CA LEU A 105 -1.72 -10.88 -1.51
C LEU A 105 -0.88 -10.71 -2.78
N GLY A 106 -0.63 -9.47 -3.20
CA GLY A 106 0.26 -9.15 -4.32
C GLY A 106 1.75 -9.20 -3.96
N GLY A 107 2.06 -9.11 -2.66
CA GLY A 107 3.43 -9.03 -2.14
C GLY A 107 4.37 -10.14 -2.62
N THR A 108 3.89 -11.38 -2.71
CA THR A 108 4.69 -12.51 -3.22
C THR A 108 5.10 -12.34 -4.69
N VAL A 109 4.23 -11.77 -5.52
CA VAL A 109 4.53 -11.54 -6.94
C VAL A 109 5.54 -10.40 -7.08
N LEU A 110 5.33 -9.31 -6.33
CA LEU A 110 6.22 -8.16 -6.34
C LEU A 110 7.62 -8.53 -5.81
N HIS A 111 7.70 -9.33 -4.75
CA HIS A 111 8.95 -9.85 -4.20
C HIS A 111 9.71 -10.69 -5.23
N LYS A 112 9.04 -11.61 -5.92
CA LYS A 112 9.65 -12.42 -7.00
C LYS A 112 10.17 -11.57 -8.15
N ARG A 113 9.44 -10.52 -8.56
CA ARG A 113 9.90 -9.59 -9.60
C ARG A 113 11.16 -8.85 -9.15
N TRP A 114 11.15 -8.31 -7.95
CA TRP A 114 12.31 -7.62 -7.37
C TRP A 114 13.56 -8.52 -7.27
N GLN A 115 13.40 -9.81 -6.95
CA GLN A 115 14.52 -10.76 -6.90
C GLN A 115 15.25 -10.95 -8.24
N GLN A 116 14.65 -10.52 -9.35
CA GLN A 116 15.28 -10.54 -10.68
C GLN A 116 16.26 -9.37 -10.90
N ALA A 117 16.41 -8.47 -9.93
CA ALA A 117 17.33 -7.34 -10.03
C ALA A 117 18.80 -7.77 -10.03
N ASP A 118 19.57 -7.25 -10.98
CA ASP A 118 21.03 -7.42 -11.02
C ASP A 118 21.78 -6.33 -10.23
N ASP A 119 21.15 -5.15 -10.08
CA ASP A 119 21.73 -4.01 -9.38
C ASP A 119 21.93 -4.30 -7.88
N SER A 120 23.14 -4.06 -7.38
CA SER A 120 23.50 -4.36 -5.99
C SER A 120 22.72 -3.53 -4.97
N ASN A 121 22.42 -2.27 -5.27
CA ASN A 121 21.68 -1.39 -4.36
C ASN A 121 20.21 -1.81 -4.32
N VAL A 122 19.63 -2.18 -5.46
CA VAL A 122 18.26 -2.73 -5.54
C VAL A 122 18.14 -4.01 -4.71
N ARG A 123 19.12 -4.92 -4.80
CA ARG A 123 19.13 -6.15 -3.98
C ARG A 123 19.30 -5.90 -2.48
N LEU A 124 19.93 -4.79 -2.08
CA LEU A 124 20.03 -4.39 -0.67
C LEU A 124 18.75 -3.73 -0.16
N ALA A 125 17.94 -3.15 -1.04
CA ALA A 125 16.68 -2.45 -0.75
C ALA A 125 15.46 -3.39 -0.79
N GLY A 126 15.55 -4.54 -0.11
CA GLY A 126 14.56 -5.61 -0.17
C GLY A 126 13.71 -5.83 1.08
N ARG A 127 13.88 -5.01 2.12
CA ARG A 127 13.28 -5.24 3.45
C ARG A 127 11.77 -5.16 3.37
N PHE A 128 11.23 -4.10 2.76
CA PHE A 128 9.79 -3.90 2.65
C PHE A 128 9.12 -5.00 1.82
N LEU A 129 9.66 -5.30 0.63
CA LEU A 129 9.14 -6.35 -0.25
C LEU A 129 9.20 -7.74 0.40
N SER A 130 10.22 -8.01 1.23
CA SER A 130 10.30 -9.26 1.97
C SER A 130 9.22 -9.35 3.06
N ARG A 131 8.94 -8.24 3.78
CA ARG A 131 7.82 -8.17 4.72
C ARG A 131 6.46 -8.38 4.05
N MET A 132 6.29 -7.89 2.83
CA MET A 132 5.04 -8.05 2.09
C MET A 132 4.67 -9.51 1.78
N THR A 133 5.62 -10.44 1.90
CA THR A 133 5.36 -11.87 1.70
C THR A 133 4.59 -12.51 2.87
N ASP A 134 4.58 -11.88 4.05
CA ASP A 134 3.79 -12.33 5.19
C ASP A 134 2.29 -12.10 4.95
N ARG A 135 1.53 -13.19 5.05
CA ARG A 135 0.06 -13.22 4.84
C ARG A 135 -0.72 -13.35 6.13
N SER A 136 -0.07 -13.38 7.29
CA SER A 136 -0.69 -13.48 8.62
C SER A 136 -1.82 -12.47 8.79
N CYS A 137 -1.55 -11.20 8.52
CA CYS A 137 -2.51 -10.10 8.63
C CYS A 137 -3.76 -10.31 7.76
N TRP A 138 -3.61 -10.89 6.56
CA TRP A 138 -4.76 -11.21 5.70
C TRP A 138 -5.58 -12.38 6.27
N THR A 139 -4.92 -13.42 6.76
CA THR A 139 -5.58 -14.56 7.40
C THR A 139 -6.36 -14.12 8.64
N ASP A 140 -5.77 -13.27 9.48
CA ASP A 140 -6.41 -12.73 10.68
C ASP A 140 -7.64 -11.89 10.31
N PHE A 141 -7.52 -11.03 9.30
CA PHE A 141 -8.65 -10.24 8.81
C PHE A 141 -9.83 -11.12 8.37
N LEU A 142 -9.57 -12.22 7.64
CA LEU A 142 -10.62 -13.15 7.22
C LEU A 142 -11.35 -13.79 8.41
N VAL A 143 -10.61 -14.19 9.44
CA VAL A 143 -11.19 -14.75 10.67
C VAL A 143 -11.99 -13.69 11.43
N GLN A 144 -11.48 -12.47 11.50
CA GLN A 144 -12.15 -11.38 12.24
C GLN A 144 -13.43 -10.92 11.54
N VAL A 145 -13.40 -10.74 10.22
CA VAL A 145 -14.56 -10.26 9.45
C VAL A 145 -15.68 -11.30 9.39
N SER A 146 -15.35 -12.60 9.40
CA SER A 146 -16.34 -13.68 9.41
C SER A 146 -17.08 -13.82 10.74
N ASN A 147 -16.44 -13.42 11.84
CA ASN A 147 -17.01 -13.46 13.18
C ASN A 147 -17.67 -12.12 13.59
N ALA A 148 -17.39 -11.03 12.89
CA ALA A 148 -17.93 -9.71 13.21
C ALA A 148 -19.41 -9.59 12.87
N GLN A 149 -20.18 -8.98 13.77
CA GLN A 149 -21.57 -8.57 13.50
C GLN A 149 -21.56 -7.16 12.92
N ILE A 150 -21.56 -7.06 11.58
CA ILE A 150 -21.49 -5.79 10.87
C ILE A 150 -22.89 -5.42 10.38
N SER A 151 -23.38 -4.26 10.79
CA SER A 151 -24.67 -3.74 10.32
C SER A 151 -24.58 -3.27 8.86
N GLN A 152 -25.71 -3.15 8.17
CA GLN A 152 -25.73 -2.66 6.78
C GLN A 152 -25.15 -1.24 6.65
N SER A 153 -25.44 -0.35 7.60
CA SER A 153 -24.89 1.01 7.61
C SER A 153 -23.38 1.02 7.87
N GLU A 154 -22.92 0.22 8.84
CA GLU A 154 -21.48 0.09 9.10
C GLU A 154 -20.75 -0.50 7.88
N PHE A 155 -21.36 -1.47 7.19
CA PHE A 155 -20.78 -2.02 5.96
C PHE A 155 -20.62 -0.97 4.85
N ILE A 156 -21.56 -0.02 4.74
CA ILE A 156 -21.43 1.10 3.80
C ILE A 156 -20.19 1.95 4.15
N ASP A 157 -20.03 2.30 5.43
CA ASP A 157 -18.90 3.09 5.91
C ASP A 157 -17.55 2.37 5.73
N ILE A 158 -17.52 1.05 5.95
CA ILE A 158 -16.33 0.20 5.70
C ILE A 158 -15.92 0.29 4.24
N VAL A 159 -16.86 0.18 3.31
CA VAL A 159 -16.54 0.20 1.88
C VAL A 159 -16.12 1.58 1.42
N GLU A 160 -16.81 2.66 1.85
CA GLU A 160 -16.39 4.01 1.50
C GLU A 160 -15.00 4.32 2.08
N SER A 161 -14.68 3.79 3.27
CA SER A 161 -13.33 3.88 3.80
C SER A 161 -12.29 3.09 3.01
N ALA A 162 -12.61 1.88 2.54
CA ALA A 162 -11.70 1.11 1.69
C ALA A 162 -11.42 1.84 0.37
N LYS A 163 -12.44 2.43 -0.26
CA LYS A 163 -12.28 3.27 -1.46
C LYS A 163 -11.45 4.52 -1.17
N GLY A 164 -11.68 5.18 -0.03
CA GLY A 164 -10.89 6.32 0.44
C GLY A 164 -9.42 5.93 0.55
N CYS A 165 -9.12 4.79 1.21
CA CYS A 165 -7.76 4.26 1.32
C CYS A 165 -7.12 4.01 -0.05
N PHE A 166 -7.80 3.35 -1.00
CA PHE A 166 -7.28 3.20 -2.37
C PHE A 166 -7.03 4.54 -3.07
N SER A 167 -7.88 5.55 -2.84
CA SER A 167 -7.72 6.89 -3.41
C SER A 167 -6.45 7.59 -2.89
N ILE A 168 -6.04 7.31 -1.64
CA ILE A 168 -4.76 7.77 -1.10
C ILE A 168 -3.59 7.14 -1.87
N PHE A 169 -3.63 5.83 -2.14
CA PHE A 169 -2.60 5.18 -2.96
C PHE A 169 -2.56 5.71 -4.39
N GLU A 170 -3.73 5.96 -4.98
CA GLU A 170 -3.85 6.57 -6.32
C GLU A 170 -3.20 7.97 -6.34
N ALA A 171 -3.52 8.82 -5.36
CA ALA A 171 -2.91 10.13 -5.21
C ALA A 171 -1.39 10.06 -4.99
N ALA A 172 -0.91 9.07 -4.24
CA ALA A 172 0.52 8.87 -4.00
C ALA A 172 1.25 8.50 -5.30
N CYS A 173 0.65 7.64 -6.13
CA CYS A 173 1.17 7.33 -7.47
C CYS A 173 1.29 8.59 -8.33
N GLN A 174 0.27 9.46 -8.29
CA GLN A 174 0.25 10.70 -9.06
C GLN A 174 1.29 11.72 -8.58
N ASP A 175 1.45 11.89 -7.26
CA ASP A 175 2.45 12.80 -6.66
C ASP A 175 3.88 12.36 -7.02
N VAL A 176 4.16 11.06 -6.89
CA VAL A 176 5.47 10.48 -7.22
C VAL A 176 5.77 10.58 -8.72
N THR A 177 4.81 10.23 -9.59
CA THR A 177 4.98 10.35 -11.05
C THR A 177 5.27 11.78 -11.47
N ARG A 178 4.60 12.76 -10.85
CA ARG A 178 4.83 14.19 -11.12
C ARG A 178 6.26 14.59 -10.75
N LYS A 179 6.76 14.20 -9.58
CA LYS A 179 8.13 14.51 -9.16
C LYS A 179 9.17 13.97 -10.13
N PHE A 180 9.04 12.73 -10.57
CA PHE A 180 9.97 12.15 -11.55
C PHE A 180 9.86 12.76 -12.96
N ALA A 181 8.71 13.35 -13.31
CA ALA A 181 8.55 14.09 -14.56
C ALA A 181 9.23 15.48 -14.53
N TYR A 182 9.33 16.10 -13.35
CA TYR A 182 9.93 17.44 -13.19
C TYR A 182 11.41 17.41 -12.75
N ASP A 183 11.86 16.37 -12.06
CA ASP A 183 13.28 16.09 -11.75
C ASP A 183 13.73 14.83 -12.49
N PRO A 184 14.05 14.91 -13.80
CA PRO A 184 14.64 13.79 -14.51
C PRO A 184 15.97 13.42 -13.85
N PRO A 185 16.26 12.13 -13.63
CA PRO A 185 17.51 11.71 -13.01
C PRO A 185 18.68 12.28 -13.81
N GLN A 186 19.53 13.07 -13.14
CA GLN A 186 20.75 13.55 -13.77
C GLN A 186 21.62 12.34 -14.12
N PRO A 187 22.17 12.27 -15.35
CA PRO A 187 23.06 11.18 -15.71
C PRO A 187 24.23 11.14 -14.72
N ARG A 188 24.45 9.97 -14.12
CA ARG A 188 25.66 9.72 -13.35
C ARG A 188 26.86 9.80 -14.32
N ASN A 189 27.69 10.82 -14.15
CA ASN A 189 29.01 10.92 -14.78
C ASN A 189 29.94 9.81 -14.30
#